data_AF-A0A812RMK0-F1
#
_entry.id   AF-A0A812RMK0-F1
#
_cell.length_a   1.000
_cell.length_b   1.000
_cell.length_c   1.000
_cell.angle_alpha   90.00
_cell.angle_beta   90.00
_cell.angle_gamma   90.00
#
_symmetry.space_group_name_H-M   'P 1'
#
loop_
_entity.id
_entity.type
_entity.pdbx_description
1 polymer ?
#
loop_
_entity_poly.entity_id
_entity_poly.type
_entity_poly.pdbx_seq_one_letter_code
_entity_poly.pdbx_strand_id
1 'polypeptide(L)'
;MLLPSMRISSNTSIWTRTKSRRRMLSACGFGNPLRFDWGNQTRVALAGLNFMLDRLAGKQLRHWLIKPKNEKKMTLDQQAREDGYRFIKEFGPRSNNRNQFMEWTDEQVHMPGGKIEGWSEGKVKEALPNCLKGCQNAKALEYWSFTLKSFVGWFLETVFSKILSTIRQHAITWIGRTRSGKSLGSKTVLFCQSKFEINAAERDDLRPSIVTAKHLDFFKAESLTRHKPGVFDDGMLQRIDVSFLKSFFNLSEEDTTVWARYSSAQFDQGAGRHACNNPYAINVDDEIFKKISGSKIWEIIYEDFLKLIKPSFNGLEDAADMDAIMARLHLIIIANHGLYYRVASTSQDMVPFIAWPQNQSKDLLDSSQHQFFKNYKMNPHIQVYPQSYHADMAWSQEFLRKMIVGESIPRTSIFISNTNIFGERISRTTTTRYPELLSPQEIFAKIKKEQVNNTFQNLRLTPRAIINLDSPSLKKTDQEAISLPDLKRPHASAPSTHSKGTSSSTGSSINIAISNPDFIGPVLLRIIILYNVRMNLIKQKIK
;
A
#
# COMPACT_ATOMS: atom_id res chain seq x y z
N MET A 1 -21.44 -44.99 22.95
CA MET A 1 -21.03 -43.64 23.39
C MET A 1 -20.82 -43.68 24.89
N LEU A 2 -19.56 -43.62 25.34
CA LEU A 2 -19.21 -43.56 26.76
C LEU A 2 -19.54 -42.16 27.29
N LEU A 3 -20.50 -42.07 28.22
CA LEU A 3 -20.79 -40.84 28.97
C LEU A 3 -19.58 -40.51 29.87
N PRO A 4 -19.16 -39.24 29.99
CA PRO A 4 -18.14 -38.84 30.96
C PRO A 4 -18.68 -39.09 32.37
N SER A 5 -17.83 -39.65 33.25
CA SER A 5 -18.23 -40.06 34.59
C SER A 5 -18.86 -38.89 35.37
N MET A 6 -20.17 -38.95 35.60
CA MET A 6 -20.88 -38.04 36.50
C MET A 6 -20.42 -38.34 37.94
N ARG A 7 -19.71 -37.40 38.58
CA ARG A 7 -19.46 -37.47 40.03
C ARG A 7 -20.68 -36.94 40.78
N ILE A 8 -21.60 -37.83 41.13
CA ILE A 8 -22.61 -37.56 42.15
C ILE A 8 -21.95 -37.84 43.50
N SER A 9 -21.62 -36.79 44.24
CA SER A 9 -21.02 -36.92 45.57
C SER A 9 -22.11 -37.10 46.63
N SER A 10 -22.14 -38.28 47.26
CA SER A 10 -22.79 -38.50 48.56
C SER A 10 -21.82 -38.27 49.74
N ASN A 11 -20.57 -37.89 49.47
CA ASN A 11 -19.51 -37.89 50.49
C ASN A 11 -19.53 -36.67 51.42
N THR A 12 -19.46 -36.99 52.70
CA THR A 12 -19.81 -36.20 53.89
C THR A 12 -18.73 -35.23 54.38
N SER A 13 -17.64 -34.99 53.64
CA SER A 13 -16.40 -34.48 54.26
C SER A 13 -15.86 -33.12 53.79
N ILE A 14 -16.46 -32.37 52.86
CA ILE A 14 -15.84 -31.12 52.34
C ILE A 14 -16.67 -29.86 52.60
N TRP A 15 -17.19 -29.61 53.81
CA TRP A 15 -17.99 -28.38 54.03
C TRP A 15 -18.12 -27.97 55.51
N THR A 16 -17.25 -27.09 56.01
CA THR A 16 -17.39 -26.50 57.36
C THR A 16 -18.42 -25.36 57.42
N ARG A 17 -18.61 -24.57 56.34
CA ARG A 17 -19.62 -23.48 56.27
C ARG A 17 -21.03 -23.93 55.86
N THR A 18 -21.24 -25.20 55.52
CA THR A 18 -22.49 -25.70 54.89
C THR A 18 -23.31 -26.61 55.81
N LYS A 19 -22.77 -27.02 56.97
CA LYS A 19 -23.50 -27.82 57.95
C LYS A 19 -24.76 -27.11 58.49
N SER A 20 -24.69 -25.80 58.80
CA SER A 20 -25.88 -25.04 59.24
C SER A 20 -26.95 -24.91 58.16
N ARG A 21 -26.56 -24.72 56.89
CA ARG A 21 -27.51 -24.61 55.77
C ARG A 21 -28.19 -25.92 55.42
N ARG A 22 -27.48 -27.05 55.54
CA ARG A 22 -28.07 -28.38 55.33
C ARG A 22 -29.12 -28.69 56.40
N ARG A 23 -28.87 -28.32 57.66
CA ARG A 23 -29.86 -28.42 58.75
C ARG A 23 -31.10 -27.56 58.50
N MET A 24 -30.92 -26.33 58.05
CA MET A 24 -32.03 -25.42 57.74
C MET A 24 -32.89 -25.91 56.57
N LEU A 25 -32.28 -26.43 55.50
CA LEU A 25 -33.02 -26.96 54.35
C LEU A 25 -33.70 -28.31 54.64
N SER A 26 -33.10 -29.14 55.51
CA SER A 26 -33.70 -30.41 55.95
C SER A 26 -34.83 -30.20 56.96
N ALA A 27 -34.88 -29.05 57.63
CA ALA A 27 -35.99 -28.67 58.52
C ALA A 27 -37.25 -28.20 57.75
N CYS A 28 -37.11 -27.82 56.49
CA CYS A 28 -38.21 -27.27 55.68
C CYS A 28 -38.88 -28.28 54.73
N GLY A 29 -38.52 -29.58 54.78
CA GLY A 29 -39.15 -30.61 53.95
C GLY A 29 -38.60 -32.02 54.19
N PHE A 30 -39.34 -33.03 53.74
CA PHE A 30 -38.91 -34.43 53.77
C PHE A 30 -38.05 -34.77 52.53
N GLY A 31 -36.87 -35.35 52.73
CA GLY A 31 -36.01 -35.86 51.64
C GLY A 31 -34.51 -35.51 51.78
N ASN A 32 -33.69 -36.05 50.87
CA ASN A 32 -32.25 -35.79 50.82
C ASN A 32 -31.92 -34.59 49.92
N PRO A 33 -31.24 -33.54 50.41
CA PRO A 33 -30.86 -32.42 49.57
C PRO A 33 -29.78 -32.85 48.58
N LEU A 34 -30.06 -32.64 47.29
CA LEU A 34 -29.13 -32.86 46.19
C LEU A 34 -28.53 -31.52 45.73
N ARG A 35 -27.23 -31.52 45.42
CA ARG A 35 -26.55 -30.38 44.80
C ARG A 35 -25.89 -30.84 43.52
N PHE A 36 -26.13 -30.10 42.45
CA PHE A 36 -25.52 -30.30 41.15
C PHE A 36 -24.62 -29.10 40.80
N ASP A 37 -23.42 -29.37 40.30
CA ASP A 37 -22.49 -28.35 39.80
C ASP A 37 -22.22 -28.63 38.32
N TRP A 38 -22.59 -27.69 37.44
CA TRP A 38 -22.52 -27.86 35.99
C TRP A 38 -21.44 -27.00 35.32
N GLY A 39 -20.64 -26.26 36.10
CA GLY A 39 -19.60 -25.38 35.57
C GLY A 39 -20.10 -24.43 34.46
N ASN A 40 -19.40 -24.39 33.33
CA ASN A 40 -19.75 -23.57 32.15
C ASN A 40 -20.49 -24.35 31.04
N GLN A 41 -20.90 -25.60 31.26
CA GLN A 41 -21.48 -26.44 30.19
C GLN A 41 -23.01 -26.52 30.27
N THR A 42 -23.68 -25.72 29.44
CA THR A 42 -25.16 -25.60 29.42
C THR A 42 -25.88 -26.93 29.14
N ARG A 43 -25.28 -27.83 28.34
CA ARG A 43 -25.86 -29.15 28.08
C ARG A 43 -25.86 -30.06 29.32
N VAL A 44 -24.82 -29.97 30.14
CA VAL A 44 -24.71 -30.70 31.41
C VAL A 44 -25.68 -30.13 32.44
N ALA A 45 -25.89 -28.81 32.43
CA ALA A 45 -26.93 -28.14 33.22
C ALA A 45 -28.33 -28.67 32.90
N LEU A 46 -28.67 -28.77 31.60
CA LEU A 46 -29.97 -29.25 31.15
C LEU A 46 -30.20 -30.73 31.49
N ALA A 47 -29.19 -31.58 31.32
CA ALA A 47 -29.25 -32.99 31.69
C ALA A 47 -29.43 -33.19 33.20
N GLY A 48 -28.70 -32.41 34.01
CA GLY A 48 -28.87 -32.42 35.47
C GLY A 48 -30.25 -31.89 35.90
N LEU A 49 -30.78 -30.88 35.21
CA LEU A 49 -32.14 -30.37 35.44
C LEU A 49 -33.20 -31.43 35.14
N ASN A 50 -33.11 -32.08 33.98
CA ASN A 50 -34.03 -33.16 33.60
C ASN A 50 -33.97 -34.32 34.58
N PHE A 51 -32.75 -34.73 34.98
CA PHE A 51 -32.58 -35.78 35.99
C PHE A 51 -33.22 -35.42 37.35
N MET A 52 -33.15 -34.15 37.76
CA MET A 52 -33.82 -33.68 38.97
C MET A 52 -35.35 -33.65 38.81
N LEU A 53 -35.86 -33.26 37.64
CA LEU A 53 -37.30 -33.22 37.36
C LEU A 53 -37.91 -34.63 37.31
N ASP A 54 -37.21 -35.59 36.70
CA ASP A 54 -37.68 -36.97 36.53
C ASP A 54 -37.74 -37.76 37.84
N ARG A 55 -36.98 -37.35 38.87
CA ARG A 55 -36.87 -38.08 40.15
C ARG A 55 -37.50 -37.40 41.35
N LEU A 56 -38.14 -36.25 41.18
CA LEU A 56 -38.70 -35.47 42.29
C LEU A 56 -40.20 -35.20 42.07
N ALA A 57 -41.06 -36.08 42.59
CA ALA A 57 -42.49 -35.81 42.73
C ALA A 57 -42.77 -34.90 43.95
N GLY A 58 -43.80 -34.05 43.88
CA GLY A 58 -44.27 -33.21 44.99
C GLY A 58 -43.87 -31.72 44.93
N LYS A 59 -44.14 -30.96 46.02
CA LYS A 59 -43.80 -29.53 46.14
C LYS A 59 -42.29 -29.34 46.34
N GLN A 60 -41.65 -28.51 45.50
CA GLN A 60 -40.20 -28.33 45.48
C GLN A 60 -39.78 -26.93 45.96
N LEU A 61 -38.78 -26.86 46.84
CA LEU A 61 -38.08 -25.62 47.19
C LEU A 61 -36.81 -25.49 46.36
N ARG A 62 -36.72 -24.46 45.51
CA ARG A 62 -35.55 -24.18 44.67
C ARG A 62 -34.79 -22.98 45.21
N HIS A 63 -33.49 -23.17 45.49
CA HIS A 63 -32.61 -22.10 45.94
C HIS A 63 -31.52 -21.84 44.89
N TRP A 64 -31.58 -20.68 44.24
CA TRP A 64 -30.62 -20.26 43.24
C TRP A 64 -29.50 -19.46 43.88
N LEU A 65 -28.25 -19.83 43.58
CA LEU A 65 -27.06 -19.10 44.03
C LEU A 65 -26.48 -18.38 42.82
N ILE A 66 -26.84 -17.11 42.66
CA ILE A 66 -26.28 -16.23 41.63
C ILE A 66 -24.89 -15.81 42.12
N LYS A 67 -23.84 -16.34 41.48
CA LYS A 67 -22.47 -15.86 41.70
C LYS A 67 -22.22 -14.68 40.75
N PRO A 68 -21.88 -13.48 41.24
CA PRO A 68 -21.46 -12.40 40.36
C PRO A 68 -20.17 -12.81 39.65
N LYS A 69 -20.22 -12.93 38.32
CA LYS A 69 -19.04 -13.20 37.47
C LYS A 69 -18.34 -11.87 37.16
N ASN A 70 -17.93 -11.15 38.20
CA ASN A 70 -17.17 -9.91 38.04
C ASN A 70 -15.67 -10.23 38.01
N GLU A 71 -15.22 -10.98 37.00
CA GLU A 71 -13.86 -10.75 36.52
C GLU A 71 -13.92 -9.37 35.85
N LYS A 72 -13.36 -8.35 36.50
CA LYS A 72 -13.12 -7.06 35.84
C LYS A 72 -12.26 -7.39 34.61
N LYS A 73 -12.88 -7.48 33.44
CA LYS A 73 -12.14 -7.46 32.17
C LYS A 73 -11.28 -6.20 32.25
N MET A 74 -9.97 -6.39 32.26
CA MET A 74 -9.04 -5.27 32.28
C MET A 74 -9.36 -4.38 31.09
N THR A 75 -9.95 -3.21 31.35
CA THR A 75 -10.23 -2.22 30.32
C THR A 75 -8.89 -1.59 30.00
N LEU A 76 -8.14 -2.24 29.11
CA LEU A 76 -6.89 -1.71 28.58
C LEU A 76 -7.17 -0.32 28.00
N ASP A 77 -6.40 0.66 28.44
CA ASP A 77 -6.35 1.98 27.82
C ASP A 77 -6.09 1.86 26.31
N GLN A 78 -6.63 2.79 25.52
CA GLN A 78 -6.54 2.73 24.06
C GLN A 78 -5.08 2.77 23.59
N GLN A 79 -4.24 3.58 24.22
CA GLN A 79 -2.81 3.66 23.89
C GLN A 79 -2.09 2.35 24.21
N ALA A 80 -2.34 1.78 25.39
CA ALA A 80 -1.78 0.48 25.79
C ALA A 80 -2.24 -0.65 24.85
N ARG A 81 -3.46 -0.55 24.32
CA ARG A 81 -3.99 -1.50 23.34
C ARG A 81 -3.28 -1.41 21.99
N GLU A 82 -3.06 -0.20 21.49
CA GLU A 82 -2.34 0.04 20.24
C GLU A 82 -0.87 -0.38 20.33
N ASP A 83 -0.21 -0.03 21.44
CA ASP A 83 1.16 -0.45 21.76
C ASP A 83 1.28 -1.97 21.79
N GLY A 84 0.33 -2.66 22.43
CA GLY A 84 0.34 -4.13 22.52
C GLY A 84 0.13 -4.82 21.16
N TYR A 85 -0.80 -4.33 20.32
CA TYR A 85 -0.96 -4.86 18.96
C TYR A 85 0.27 -4.59 18.08
N ARG A 86 0.91 -3.42 18.23
CA ARG A 86 2.15 -3.10 17.53
C ARG A 86 3.29 -4.01 17.97
N PHE A 87 3.42 -4.26 19.28
CA PHE A 87 4.38 -5.19 19.84
C PHE A 87 4.23 -6.60 19.26
N ILE A 88 2.98 -7.12 19.18
CA ILE A 88 2.69 -8.40 18.51
C ILE A 88 3.09 -8.36 17.03
N LYS A 89 2.81 -7.26 16.32
CA LYS A 89 3.17 -7.10 14.90
C LYS A 89 4.68 -7.09 14.67
N GLU A 90 5.47 -6.52 15.58
CA GLU A 90 6.92 -6.36 15.44
C GLU A 90 7.69 -7.59 15.94
N PHE A 91 7.36 -8.06 17.15
CA PHE A 91 8.12 -9.08 17.90
C PHE A 91 7.43 -10.45 17.97
N GLY A 92 6.16 -10.53 17.57
CA GLY A 92 5.43 -11.80 17.53
C GLY A 92 6.09 -12.82 16.59
N PRO A 93 6.11 -14.12 16.95
CA PRO A 93 6.68 -15.15 16.11
C PRO A 93 6.02 -15.17 14.73
N ARG A 94 6.83 -15.29 13.68
CA ARG A 94 6.35 -15.24 12.29
C ARG A 94 5.81 -16.59 11.77
N SER A 95 6.00 -17.65 12.54
CA SER A 95 5.56 -19.00 12.22
C SER A 95 5.26 -19.75 13.50
N ASN A 96 4.26 -20.63 13.50
CA ASN A 96 3.98 -21.49 14.65
C ASN A 96 4.76 -22.82 14.55
N ASN A 97 6.06 -22.74 14.33
CA ASN A 97 6.91 -23.94 14.32
C ASN A 97 7.12 -24.38 15.76
N ARG A 98 6.93 -25.67 16.05
CA ARG A 98 7.13 -26.23 17.40
C ARG A 98 6.36 -25.48 18.50
N ASN A 99 5.13 -25.06 18.24
CA ASN A 99 4.27 -24.34 19.20
C ASN A 99 4.81 -22.98 19.67
N GLN A 100 5.68 -22.33 18.90
CA GLN A 100 6.21 -20.99 19.20
C GLN A 100 5.14 -19.95 19.55
N PHE A 101 3.93 -20.02 18.99
CA PHE A 101 2.86 -19.08 19.37
C PHE A 101 2.38 -19.30 20.79
N MET A 102 2.31 -20.55 21.22
CA MET A 102 1.87 -20.89 22.56
C MET A 102 2.92 -20.45 23.57
N GLU A 103 4.19 -20.81 23.33
CA GLU A 103 5.33 -20.44 24.18
C GLU A 103 5.49 -18.93 24.29
N TRP A 104 5.50 -18.22 23.15
CA TRP A 104 5.64 -16.77 23.15
C TRP A 104 4.43 -16.06 23.76
N THR A 105 3.21 -16.56 23.51
CA THR A 105 2.02 -15.97 24.15
C THR A 105 2.12 -16.11 25.66
N ASP A 106 2.42 -17.31 26.16
CA ASP A 106 2.53 -17.61 27.59
C ASP A 106 3.62 -16.74 28.25
N GLU A 107 4.78 -16.60 27.61
CA GLU A 107 5.86 -15.77 28.12
C GLU A 107 5.46 -14.28 28.18
N GLN A 108 4.93 -13.74 27.09
CA GLN A 108 4.75 -12.29 26.95
C GLN A 108 3.53 -11.74 27.69
N VAL A 109 2.47 -12.54 27.89
CA VAL A 109 1.32 -12.11 28.70
C VAL A 109 1.60 -12.15 30.20
N HIS A 110 2.58 -12.94 30.63
CA HIS A 110 3.01 -13.03 32.03
C HIS A 110 4.29 -12.25 32.34
N MET A 111 4.91 -11.63 31.33
CA MET A 111 6.12 -10.83 31.50
C MET A 111 5.82 -9.52 32.25
N PRO A 112 6.39 -9.31 33.45
CA PRO A 112 6.14 -8.08 34.22
C PRO A 112 6.64 -6.83 33.48
N GLY A 113 5.80 -5.82 33.37
CA GLY A 113 6.08 -4.59 32.61
C GLY A 113 6.02 -4.78 31.08
N GLY A 114 5.61 -5.95 30.60
CA GLY A 114 5.47 -6.27 29.18
C GLY A 114 4.36 -5.46 28.50
N LYS A 115 4.52 -5.17 27.21
CA LYS A 115 3.54 -4.39 26.43
C LYS A 115 2.18 -5.09 26.27
N ILE A 116 2.14 -6.40 26.48
CA ILE A 116 0.92 -7.22 26.46
C ILE A 116 0.70 -7.98 27.77
N GLU A 117 1.34 -7.54 28.87
CA GLU A 117 1.13 -8.11 30.21
C GLU A 117 -0.36 -8.08 30.57
N GLY A 118 -0.89 -9.20 31.06
CA GLY A 118 -2.29 -9.34 31.47
C GLY A 118 -3.32 -9.31 30.33
N TRP A 119 -2.88 -9.31 29.06
CA TRP A 119 -3.79 -9.54 27.94
C TRP A 119 -4.35 -10.96 27.97
N SER A 120 -5.56 -11.17 27.45
CA SER A 120 -6.08 -12.53 27.35
C SER A 120 -5.26 -13.31 26.31
N GLU A 121 -4.82 -14.51 26.69
CA GLU A 121 -4.08 -15.39 25.78
C GLU A 121 -4.86 -15.66 24.49
N GLY A 122 -6.18 -15.81 24.59
CA GLY A 122 -7.04 -16.01 23.42
C GLY A 122 -6.95 -14.86 22.42
N LYS A 123 -6.89 -13.62 22.92
CA LYS A 123 -6.73 -12.41 22.09
C LYS A 123 -5.37 -12.35 21.41
N VAL A 124 -4.30 -12.74 22.10
CA VAL A 124 -2.93 -12.78 21.53
C VAL A 124 -2.80 -13.92 20.52
N LYS A 125 -3.33 -15.10 20.84
CA LYS A 125 -3.41 -16.28 19.96
C LYS A 125 -4.28 -16.06 18.72
N GLU A 126 -5.22 -15.10 18.75
CA GLU A 126 -5.97 -14.65 17.57
C GLU A 126 -5.20 -13.59 16.78
N ALA A 127 -4.55 -12.65 17.46
CA ALA A 127 -3.76 -11.59 16.85
C ALA A 127 -2.54 -12.13 16.08
N LEU A 128 -1.81 -13.10 16.63
CA LEU A 128 -0.62 -13.70 16.01
C LEU A 128 -0.90 -14.30 14.62
N PRO A 129 -1.91 -15.18 14.44
CA PRO A 129 -2.35 -15.65 13.12
C PRO A 129 -2.89 -14.53 12.25
N ASN A 130 -3.60 -13.53 12.79
CA ASN A 130 -4.12 -12.43 11.98
C ASN A 130 -3.00 -11.56 11.39
N CYS A 131 -1.91 -11.36 12.13
CA CYS A 131 -0.69 -10.75 11.60
C CYS A 131 -0.05 -11.56 10.46
N LEU A 132 -0.35 -12.86 10.35
CA LEU A 132 0.22 -13.77 9.36
C LEU A 132 -0.72 -14.11 8.20
N LYS A 133 -2.04 -14.11 8.43
CA LYS A 133 -3.06 -14.32 7.40
C LYS A 133 -2.96 -13.24 6.32
N GLY A 134 -2.63 -12.00 6.68
CA GLY A 134 -2.32 -10.92 5.72
C GLY A 134 -1.01 -11.10 4.94
N CYS A 135 -0.28 -12.21 5.11
CA CYS A 135 0.99 -12.51 4.43
C CYS A 135 0.98 -13.86 3.68
N GLN A 136 -0.07 -14.67 3.83
CA GLN A 136 -0.16 -15.93 3.11
C GLN A 136 -0.71 -15.66 1.71
N ASN A 137 0.21 -15.60 0.75
CA ASN A 137 0.00 -15.67 -0.70
C ASN A 137 -0.27 -14.34 -1.44
N ALA A 138 -0.80 -13.32 -0.77
CA ALA A 138 -0.85 -11.94 -1.27
C ALA A 138 0.15 -11.07 -0.50
N LYS A 139 0.89 -10.21 -1.21
CA LYS A 139 1.90 -9.33 -0.62
C LYS A 139 1.46 -7.88 -0.72
N ALA A 140 1.31 -7.22 0.43
CA ALA A 140 1.15 -5.78 0.50
C ALA A 140 2.48 -5.08 0.18
N LEU A 141 2.46 -4.13 -0.74
CA LEU A 141 3.53 -3.18 -0.98
C LEU A 141 3.08 -1.81 -0.48
N GLU A 142 3.82 -1.25 0.48
CA GLU A 142 3.53 0.06 1.10
C GLU A 142 4.51 1.16 0.64
N TYR A 143 5.44 0.80 -0.24
CA TYR A 143 6.49 1.68 -0.72
C TYR A 143 6.70 1.50 -2.23
N TRP A 144 6.76 2.63 -2.94
CA TRP A 144 7.01 2.68 -4.38
C TRP A 144 7.66 4.00 -4.77
N SER A 145 8.80 3.93 -5.47
CA SER A 145 9.62 5.11 -5.79
C SER A 145 9.32 5.75 -7.14
N PHE A 146 8.44 5.15 -7.95
CA PHE A 146 8.15 5.60 -9.30
C PHE A 146 6.82 6.35 -9.36
N THR A 147 6.73 7.29 -10.27
CA THR A 147 5.56 8.14 -10.51
C THR A 147 5.17 8.07 -11.99
N LEU A 148 4.08 8.72 -12.40
CA LEU A 148 3.70 8.75 -13.81
C LEU A 148 4.82 9.40 -14.66
N LYS A 149 5.57 10.37 -14.13
CA LYS A 149 6.74 10.96 -14.83
C LYS A 149 7.95 10.03 -14.98
N SER A 150 7.91 8.84 -14.38
CA SER A 150 8.95 7.83 -14.59
C SER A 150 8.84 7.14 -15.96
N PHE A 151 7.72 7.27 -16.67
CA PHE A 151 7.54 6.70 -18.01
C PHE A 151 8.09 7.64 -19.09
N VAL A 152 8.35 7.08 -20.28
CA VAL A 152 8.62 7.86 -21.48
C VAL A 152 7.47 8.82 -21.79
N GLY A 153 7.80 10.07 -22.14
CA GLY A 153 6.82 11.16 -22.23
C GLY A 153 5.63 10.91 -23.16
N TRP A 154 5.88 10.33 -24.34
CA TRP A 154 4.83 10.03 -25.32
C TRP A 154 3.79 9.06 -24.76
N PHE A 155 4.18 8.14 -23.86
CA PHE A 155 3.28 7.11 -23.34
C PHE A 155 2.19 7.71 -22.44
N LEU A 156 2.53 8.76 -21.68
CA LEU A 156 1.57 9.46 -20.84
C LEU A 156 0.44 10.09 -21.66
N GLU A 157 0.81 10.77 -22.74
CA GLU A 157 -0.17 11.46 -23.58
C GLU A 157 -0.94 10.50 -24.47
N THR A 158 -0.27 9.58 -25.17
CA THR A 158 -0.93 8.77 -26.19
C THR A 158 -1.75 7.64 -25.58
N VAL A 159 -1.32 7.09 -24.45
CA VAL A 159 -1.94 5.90 -23.86
C VAL A 159 -2.65 6.22 -22.55
N PHE A 160 -1.95 6.80 -21.57
CA PHE A 160 -2.57 7.03 -20.25
C PHE A 160 -3.68 8.08 -20.29
N SER A 161 -3.63 9.09 -21.16
CA SER A 161 -4.75 10.04 -21.31
C SER A 161 -6.04 9.37 -21.81
N LYS A 162 -5.96 8.19 -22.43
CA LYS A 162 -7.15 7.46 -22.91
C LYS A 162 -7.68 6.46 -21.89
N ILE A 163 -6.78 5.88 -21.10
CA ILE A 163 -7.09 4.79 -20.16
C ILE A 163 -7.44 5.31 -18.76
N LEU A 164 -6.73 6.32 -18.26
CA LEU A 164 -6.84 6.71 -16.84
C LEU A 164 -8.14 7.45 -16.48
N SER A 165 -8.85 8.02 -17.45
CA SER A 165 -10.13 8.70 -17.21
C SER A 165 -11.21 7.76 -16.66
N THR A 166 -11.15 6.48 -17.04
CA THR A 166 -12.13 5.45 -16.67
C THR A 166 -11.53 4.36 -15.76
N ILE A 167 -10.44 4.67 -15.05
CA ILE A 167 -9.73 3.72 -14.17
C ILE A 167 -10.58 3.19 -13.00
N ARG A 168 -11.68 3.88 -12.66
CA ARG A 168 -12.66 3.42 -11.66
C ARG A 168 -13.71 2.47 -12.25
N GLN A 169 -13.83 2.39 -13.56
CA GLN A 169 -14.87 1.62 -14.26
C GLN A 169 -14.30 0.35 -14.90
N HIS A 170 -13.02 0.37 -15.27
CA HIS A 170 -12.41 -0.68 -16.08
C HIS A 170 -11.06 -1.12 -15.52
N ALA A 171 -10.80 -2.42 -15.60
CA ALA A 171 -9.50 -3.00 -15.24
C ALA A 171 -8.44 -2.69 -16.30
N ILE A 172 -7.15 -2.84 -15.96
CA ILE A 172 -6.04 -2.68 -16.91
C ILE A 172 -5.20 -3.97 -16.96
N THR A 173 -5.09 -4.56 -18.14
CA THR A 173 -4.22 -5.73 -18.36
C THR A 173 -3.05 -5.37 -19.26
N TRP A 174 -1.86 -5.69 -18.77
CA TRP A 174 -0.58 -5.47 -19.41
C TRP A 174 -0.08 -6.79 -19.99
N ILE A 175 0.02 -6.90 -21.32
CA ILE A 175 0.50 -8.09 -22.01
C ILE A 175 1.84 -7.77 -22.68
N GLY A 176 2.74 -8.74 -22.81
CA GLY A 176 3.87 -8.60 -23.71
C GLY A 176 5.20 -9.05 -23.13
N ARG A 177 6.28 -8.54 -23.70
CA ARG A 177 7.65 -9.01 -23.44
C ARG A 177 8.06 -8.92 -21.97
N THR A 178 8.92 -9.83 -21.53
CA THR A 178 9.56 -9.70 -20.21
C THR A 178 10.48 -8.48 -20.19
N ARG A 179 10.63 -7.83 -19.03
CA ARG A 179 11.53 -6.68 -18.82
C ARG A 179 11.21 -5.45 -19.70
N SER A 180 9.96 -5.25 -20.06
CA SER A 180 9.51 -4.11 -20.87
C SER A 180 8.67 -3.08 -20.09
N GLY A 181 8.73 -3.14 -18.75
CA GLY A 181 8.06 -2.19 -17.87
C GLY A 181 6.63 -2.55 -17.45
N LYS A 182 6.04 -3.70 -17.83
CA LYS A 182 4.64 -4.07 -17.46
C LYS A 182 4.32 -3.98 -15.96
N SER A 183 5.00 -4.76 -15.13
CA SER A 183 4.75 -4.78 -13.69
C SER A 183 5.08 -3.44 -13.03
N LEU A 184 6.07 -2.70 -13.55
CA LEU A 184 6.36 -1.34 -13.10
C LEU A 184 5.22 -0.38 -13.47
N GLY A 185 4.76 -0.44 -14.72
CA GLY A 185 3.56 0.19 -15.28
C GLY A 185 2.38 0.09 -14.35
N SER A 186 1.98 -1.16 -14.12
CA SER A 186 0.84 -1.50 -13.28
C SER A 186 0.98 -0.95 -11.85
N LYS A 187 2.12 -1.20 -11.19
CA LYS A 187 2.34 -0.78 -9.80
C LYS A 187 2.33 0.75 -9.67
N THR A 188 2.98 1.46 -10.58
CA THR A 188 3.00 2.93 -10.57
C THR A 188 1.61 3.54 -10.69
N VAL A 189 0.78 3.04 -11.61
CA VAL A 189 -0.59 3.52 -11.78
C VAL A 189 -1.43 3.24 -10.53
N LEU A 190 -1.35 2.02 -9.99
CA LEU A 190 -2.11 1.64 -8.79
C LEU A 190 -1.68 2.40 -7.53
N PHE A 191 -0.39 2.66 -7.33
CA PHE A 191 0.07 3.52 -6.24
C PHE A 191 -0.44 4.96 -6.38
N CYS A 192 -0.46 5.49 -7.61
CA CYS A 192 -1.02 6.81 -7.90
C CYS A 192 -2.54 6.84 -7.59
N GLN A 193 -3.28 5.81 -8.00
CA GLN A 193 -4.71 5.68 -7.69
C GLN A 193 -4.96 5.55 -6.19
N SER A 194 -4.28 4.63 -5.50
CA SER A 194 -4.37 4.44 -4.05
C SER A 194 -4.24 5.76 -3.29
N LYS A 195 -3.22 6.55 -3.65
CA LYS A 195 -2.98 7.86 -3.05
C LYS A 195 -4.07 8.87 -3.36
N PHE A 196 -4.56 8.88 -4.60
CA PHE A 196 -5.61 9.78 -5.02
C PHE A 196 -6.90 9.52 -4.23
N GLU A 197 -7.28 8.24 -4.09
CA GLU A 197 -8.46 7.84 -3.33
C GLU A 197 -8.31 8.13 -1.83
N ILE A 198 -7.15 7.87 -1.23
CA ILE A 198 -6.88 8.21 0.18
C ILE A 198 -7.02 9.71 0.43
N ASN A 199 -6.46 10.53 -0.46
CA ASN A 199 -6.55 11.99 -0.37
C ASN A 199 -7.99 12.48 -0.55
N ALA A 200 -8.73 11.91 -1.51
CA ALA A 200 -10.12 12.27 -1.77
C ALA A 200 -11.06 11.87 -0.63
N ALA A 201 -10.73 10.79 0.10
CA ALA A 201 -11.48 10.32 1.26
C ALA A 201 -10.99 10.91 2.60
N GLU A 202 -10.00 11.81 2.58
CA GLU A 202 -9.40 12.42 3.78
C GLU A 202 -8.89 11.41 4.83
N ARG A 203 -8.39 10.26 4.36
CA ARG A 203 -7.92 9.15 5.21
C ARG A 203 -6.44 9.27 5.55
N ASP A 204 -6.08 10.29 6.33
CA ASP A 204 -4.69 10.54 6.78
C ASP A 204 -4.11 9.40 7.66
N ASP A 205 -4.94 8.47 8.12
CA ASP A 205 -4.54 7.24 8.81
C ASP A 205 -4.02 6.16 7.85
N LEU A 206 -4.35 6.25 6.55
CA LEU A 206 -3.93 5.29 5.53
C LEU A 206 -2.68 5.77 4.78
N ARG A 207 -1.87 4.80 4.35
CA ARG A 207 -0.73 5.04 3.46
C ARG A 207 -1.02 4.44 2.09
N PRO A 208 -0.62 5.11 1.00
CA PRO A 208 -0.72 4.53 -0.34
C PRO A 208 -0.03 3.17 -0.38
N SER A 209 -0.76 2.15 -0.81
CA SER A 209 -0.29 0.78 -0.83
C SER A 209 -1.09 -0.04 -1.85
N ILE A 210 -0.52 -1.16 -2.28
CA ILE A 210 -1.17 -2.08 -3.21
C ILE A 210 -1.00 -3.52 -2.72
N VAL A 211 -1.85 -4.42 -3.21
CA VAL A 211 -1.73 -5.86 -2.99
C VAL A 211 -1.23 -6.52 -4.27
N THR A 212 -0.21 -7.35 -4.19
CA THR A 212 0.30 -8.12 -5.33
C THR A 212 0.09 -9.61 -5.10
N ALA A 213 -0.40 -10.34 -6.10
CA ALA A 213 -0.57 -11.79 -6.00
C ALA A 213 -0.31 -12.50 -7.34
N LYS A 214 0.20 -13.73 -7.26
CA LYS A 214 0.41 -14.61 -8.42
C LYS A 214 -0.82 -15.46 -8.78
N HIS A 215 -1.84 -15.48 -7.92
CA HIS A 215 -3.10 -16.20 -8.09
C HIS A 215 -4.24 -15.31 -7.61
N LEU A 216 -5.35 -15.23 -8.37
CA LEU A 216 -6.49 -14.39 -7.99
C LEU A 216 -7.10 -14.84 -6.65
N ASP A 217 -7.06 -16.13 -6.35
CA ASP A 217 -7.50 -16.68 -5.07
C ASP A 217 -6.77 -16.12 -3.85
N PHE A 218 -5.57 -15.57 -4.04
CA PHE A 218 -4.77 -15.06 -2.93
C PHE A 218 -5.27 -13.70 -2.44
N PHE A 219 -6.05 -12.98 -3.23
CA PHE A 219 -6.75 -11.78 -2.78
C PHE A 219 -7.84 -12.07 -1.74
N LYS A 220 -8.12 -13.34 -1.41
CA LYS A 220 -8.93 -13.71 -0.21
C LYS A 220 -8.23 -13.36 1.10
N ALA A 221 -6.91 -13.31 1.11
CA ALA A 221 -6.14 -12.96 2.30
C ALA A 221 -6.31 -11.48 2.66
N GLU A 222 -6.56 -10.64 1.66
CA GLU A 222 -6.73 -9.20 1.82
C GLU A 222 -7.62 -8.66 0.70
N SER A 223 -8.82 -8.19 1.07
CA SER A 223 -9.79 -7.60 0.14
C SER A 223 -9.20 -6.39 -0.59
N LEU A 224 -9.50 -6.28 -1.88
CA LEU A 224 -9.06 -5.14 -2.68
C LEU A 224 -10.03 -3.98 -2.49
N THR A 225 -9.48 -2.83 -2.08
CA THR A 225 -10.27 -1.61 -1.82
C THR A 225 -9.79 -0.48 -2.72
N ARG A 226 -10.56 0.62 -2.81
CA ARG A 226 -10.13 1.85 -3.51
C ARG A 226 -8.79 2.39 -2.99
N HIS A 227 -8.57 2.27 -1.67
CA HIS A 227 -7.37 2.73 -1.00
C HIS A 227 -6.20 1.74 -1.13
N LYS A 228 -6.49 0.45 -1.36
CA LYS A 228 -5.50 -0.61 -1.49
C LYS A 228 -5.80 -1.51 -2.70
N PRO A 229 -5.57 -1.01 -3.92
CA PRO A 229 -5.86 -1.74 -5.14
C PRO A 229 -4.93 -2.94 -5.36
N GLY A 230 -5.28 -3.82 -6.29
CA GLY A 230 -4.61 -5.09 -6.50
C GLY A 230 -3.99 -5.27 -7.89
N VAL A 231 -2.83 -5.93 -7.94
CA VAL A 231 -2.20 -6.39 -9.16
C VAL A 231 -1.99 -7.90 -9.14
N PHE A 232 -2.55 -8.57 -10.14
CA PHE A 232 -2.22 -9.94 -10.50
C PHE A 232 -0.92 -9.93 -11.31
N ASP A 233 0.20 -10.25 -10.66
CA ASP A 233 1.56 -10.16 -11.21
C ASP A 233 2.22 -11.53 -11.15
N ASP A 234 3.05 -11.86 -12.14
CA ASP A 234 3.72 -13.18 -12.30
C ASP A 234 2.79 -14.41 -12.43
N GLY A 235 1.47 -14.22 -12.46
CA GLY A 235 0.50 -15.27 -12.71
C GLY A 235 0.27 -15.55 -14.21
N MET A 236 -0.53 -16.58 -14.51
CA MET A 236 -0.88 -16.95 -15.88
C MET A 236 -2.38 -16.76 -16.10
N LEU A 237 -2.79 -15.69 -16.82
CA LEU A 237 -4.21 -15.42 -17.10
C LEU A 237 -4.88 -16.59 -17.83
N GLN A 238 -4.16 -17.25 -18.74
CA GLN A 238 -4.64 -18.38 -19.52
C GLN A 238 -4.93 -19.65 -18.70
N ARG A 239 -4.62 -19.66 -17.40
CA ARG A 239 -4.93 -20.76 -16.47
C ARG A 239 -6.03 -20.41 -15.46
N ILE A 240 -6.56 -19.19 -15.52
CA ILE A 240 -7.61 -18.73 -14.63
C ILE A 240 -8.96 -19.04 -15.27
N ASP A 241 -9.90 -19.48 -14.43
CA ASP A 241 -11.28 -19.72 -14.84
C ASP A 241 -11.94 -18.44 -15.37
N VAL A 242 -12.78 -18.59 -16.39
CA VAL A 242 -13.45 -17.48 -17.07
C VAL A 242 -14.33 -16.67 -16.13
N SER A 243 -15.05 -17.33 -15.22
CA SER A 243 -15.89 -16.64 -14.22
C SER A 243 -15.04 -15.75 -13.31
N PHE A 244 -13.87 -16.23 -12.90
CA PHE A 244 -12.92 -15.46 -12.10
C PHE A 244 -12.39 -14.24 -12.86
N LEU A 245 -12.04 -14.39 -14.14
CA LEU A 245 -11.57 -13.27 -14.96
C LEU A 245 -12.65 -12.20 -15.13
N LYS A 246 -13.88 -12.60 -15.46
CA LYS A 246 -15.02 -11.68 -15.61
C LYS A 246 -15.29 -10.89 -14.34
N SER A 247 -15.34 -11.57 -13.19
CA SER A 247 -15.56 -10.90 -11.90
C SER A 247 -14.39 -10.02 -11.49
N PHE A 248 -13.14 -10.46 -11.71
CA PHE A 248 -11.96 -9.65 -11.41
C PHE A 248 -11.93 -8.39 -12.26
N PHE A 249 -12.26 -8.45 -13.56
CA PHE A 249 -12.22 -7.28 -14.44
C PHE A 249 -13.43 -6.34 -14.33
N ASN A 250 -14.46 -6.71 -13.57
CA ASN A 250 -15.67 -5.90 -13.40
C ASN A 250 -15.55 -4.95 -12.19
N LEU A 251 -15.18 -3.69 -12.43
CA LEU A 251 -15.03 -2.65 -11.40
C LEU A 251 -16.30 -1.81 -11.19
N SER A 252 -17.24 -1.84 -12.13
CA SER A 252 -18.38 -0.93 -12.18
C SER A 252 -19.58 -1.36 -11.35
N GLU A 253 -19.77 -2.66 -11.13
CA GLU A 253 -20.89 -3.20 -10.35
C GLU A 253 -20.60 -3.22 -8.84
N GLU A 254 -21.65 -3.12 -8.02
CA GLU A 254 -21.57 -3.22 -6.57
C GLU A 254 -20.93 -4.55 -6.15
N ASP A 255 -19.90 -4.47 -5.31
CA ASP A 255 -19.13 -5.55 -4.69
C ASP A 255 -19.13 -6.90 -5.44
N THR A 256 -18.21 -7.04 -6.38
CA THR A 256 -17.99 -8.32 -7.07
C THR A 256 -17.33 -9.31 -6.12
N THR A 257 -18.09 -10.31 -5.70
CA THR A 257 -17.58 -11.45 -4.92
C THR A 257 -17.32 -12.63 -5.84
N VAL A 258 -16.19 -13.31 -5.65
CA VAL A 258 -15.89 -14.54 -6.39
C VAL A 258 -15.82 -15.70 -5.42
N TRP A 259 -16.73 -16.66 -5.59
CA TRP A 259 -16.76 -17.89 -4.84
C TRP A 259 -15.65 -18.82 -5.33
N ALA A 260 -14.70 -19.14 -4.48
CA ALA A 260 -13.87 -20.33 -4.64
C ALA A 260 -14.14 -21.30 -3.50
N ARG A 261 -13.83 -22.58 -3.72
CA ARG A 261 -14.31 -23.79 -3.01
C ARG A 261 -14.45 -23.74 -1.47
N TYR A 262 -13.90 -22.76 -0.75
CA TYR A 262 -14.02 -22.64 0.72
C TYR A 262 -14.09 -21.20 1.29
N SER A 263 -14.04 -20.13 0.46
CA SER A 263 -14.23 -18.71 0.86
C SER A 263 -14.28 -17.76 -0.36
N SER A 264 -14.85 -16.56 -0.20
CA SER A 264 -14.98 -15.55 -1.26
C SER A 264 -13.86 -14.50 -1.24
N ALA A 265 -13.30 -14.17 -2.41
CA ALA A 265 -12.54 -12.93 -2.57
C ALA A 265 -13.54 -11.79 -2.76
N GLN A 266 -13.36 -10.68 -2.03
CA GLN A 266 -14.18 -9.48 -2.15
C GLN A 266 -13.38 -8.38 -2.81
N PHE A 267 -14.00 -7.74 -3.80
CA PHE A 267 -13.41 -6.64 -4.52
C PHE A 267 -14.37 -5.44 -4.51
N ASP A 268 -13.96 -4.35 -3.85
CA ASP A 268 -14.79 -3.15 -3.79
C ASP A 268 -14.98 -2.56 -5.20
N GLN A 269 -16.15 -1.95 -5.41
CA GLN A 269 -16.42 -1.16 -6.61
C GLN A 269 -15.38 -0.04 -6.76
N GLY A 270 -14.82 0.12 -7.95
CA GLY A 270 -13.80 1.13 -8.25
C GLY A 270 -12.42 0.90 -7.63
N ALA A 271 -12.21 -0.23 -6.93
CA ALA A 271 -10.86 -0.65 -6.57
C ALA A 271 -10.06 -0.96 -7.84
N GLY A 272 -8.89 -0.34 -8.01
CA GLY A 272 -8.02 -0.62 -9.14
C GLY A 272 -7.63 -2.10 -9.19
N ARG A 273 -7.82 -2.73 -10.35
CA ARG A 273 -7.50 -4.16 -10.57
C ARG A 273 -6.73 -4.28 -11.86
N HIS A 274 -5.47 -4.67 -11.73
CA HIS A 274 -4.59 -4.82 -12.86
C HIS A 274 -4.09 -6.25 -12.99
N ALA A 275 -3.80 -6.68 -14.21
CA ALA A 275 -3.12 -7.94 -14.48
C ALA A 275 -1.89 -7.72 -15.36
N CYS A 276 -0.84 -8.49 -15.11
CA CYS A 276 0.37 -8.52 -15.94
C CYS A 276 0.57 -9.94 -16.47
N ASN A 277 0.61 -10.09 -17.79
CA ASN A 277 0.83 -11.39 -18.44
C ASN A 277 1.90 -11.29 -19.54
N ASN A 278 2.57 -12.40 -19.81
CA ASN A 278 3.64 -12.45 -20.82
C ASN A 278 3.19 -12.94 -22.21
N PRO A 279 2.37 -14.00 -22.33
CA PRO A 279 2.09 -14.60 -23.63
C PRO A 279 1.30 -13.69 -24.57
N TYR A 280 1.84 -13.49 -25.77
CA TYR A 280 1.17 -12.91 -26.92
C TYR A 280 1.68 -13.61 -28.18
N ALA A 281 0.95 -13.51 -29.29
CA ALA A 281 1.32 -14.18 -30.53
C ALA A 281 2.43 -13.39 -31.27
N ILE A 282 3.69 -13.74 -31.01
CA ILE A 282 4.87 -13.06 -31.59
C ILE A 282 4.84 -13.10 -33.12
N ASN A 283 4.52 -14.25 -33.72
CA ASN A 283 4.47 -14.40 -35.17
C ASN A 283 3.40 -13.47 -35.80
N VAL A 284 2.27 -13.29 -35.11
CA VAL A 284 1.21 -12.38 -35.54
C VAL A 284 1.68 -10.92 -35.44
N ASP A 285 2.43 -10.54 -34.39
CA ASP A 285 3.07 -9.22 -34.28
C ASP A 285 4.02 -8.94 -35.46
N ASP A 286 4.83 -9.93 -35.85
CA ASP A 286 5.76 -9.80 -36.99
C ASP A 286 5.03 -9.61 -38.32
N GLU A 287 3.95 -10.35 -38.56
CA GLU A 287 3.11 -10.24 -39.77
C GLU A 287 2.38 -8.90 -39.83
N ILE A 288 1.73 -8.52 -38.72
CA ILE A 288 1.04 -7.24 -38.55
C ILE A 288 2.00 -6.09 -38.81
N PHE A 289 3.20 -6.11 -38.21
CA PHE A 289 4.16 -5.02 -38.36
C PHE A 289 4.61 -4.83 -39.80
N LYS A 290 4.81 -5.92 -40.56
CA LYS A 290 5.13 -5.84 -42.01
C LYS A 290 4.00 -5.17 -42.79
N LYS A 291 2.75 -5.54 -42.53
CA LYS A 291 1.56 -4.97 -43.18
C LYS A 291 1.37 -3.49 -42.86
N ILE A 292 1.49 -3.10 -41.59
CA ILE A 292 1.38 -1.71 -41.14
C ILE A 292 2.52 -0.85 -41.72
N SER A 293 3.75 -1.35 -41.68
CA SER A 293 4.91 -0.60 -42.18
C SER A 293 4.82 -0.33 -43.68
N GLY A 294 4.27 -1.27 -44.45
CA GLY A 294 4.02 -1.09 -45.89
C GLY A 294 2.89 -0.11 -46.19
N SER A 295 1.78 -0.18 -45.46
CA SER A 295 0.60 0.68 -45.68
C SER A 295 0.71 2.08 -45.05
N LYS A 296 1.59 2.26 -44.06
CA LYS A 296 1.72 3.46 -43.20
C LYS A 296 0.46 3.80 -42.40
N ILE A 297 -0.47 2.85 -42.24
CA ILE A 297 -1.66 2.98 -41.40
C ILE A 297 -1.34 2.35 -40.04
N TRP A 298 -1.14 3.16 -39.01
CA TRP A 298 -0.67 2.75 -37.68
C TRP A 298 -1.81 2.24 -36.77
N GLU A 299 -2.69 1.42 -37.33
CA GLU A 299 -3.84 0.82 -36.67
C GLU A 299 -4.05 -0.60 -37.22
N ILE A 300 -4.64 -1.48 -36.40
CA ILE A 300 -4.97 -2.85 -36.80
C ILE A 300 -6.46 -3.12 -36.68
N ILE A 301 -6.95 -4.02 -37.52
CA ILE A 301 -8.31 -4.51 -37.40
C ILE A 301 -8.47 -5.34 -36.13
N TYR A 302 -9.67 -5.32 -35.56
CA TYR A 302 -10.00 -5.96 -34.31
C TYR A 302 -9.71 -7.48 -34.31
N GLU A 303 -9.97 -8.17 -35.41
CA GLU A 303 -9.69 -9.60 -35.54
C GLU A 303 -8.20 -9.96 -35.39
N ASP A 304 -7.31 -9.16 -35.99
CA ASP A 304 -5.87 -9.36 -35.88
C ASP A 304 -5.38 -9.06 -34.45
N PHE A 305 -6.01 -8.08 -33.79
CA PHE A 305 -5.78 -7.82 -32.37
C PHE A 305 -6.21 -9.01 -31.47
N LEU A 306 -7.36 -9.62 -31.74
CA LEU A 306 -7.80 -10.82 -31.00
C LEU A 306 -6.82 -11.99 -31.18
N LYS A 307 -6.34 -12.23 -32.40
CA LYS A 307 -5.29 -13.23 -32.66
C LYS A 307 -4.01 -12.94 -31.88
N LEU A 308 -3.62 -11.66 -31.78
CA LEU A 308 -2.43 -11.21 -31.06
C LEU A 308 -2.51 -11.55 -29.56
N ILE A 309 -3.66 -11.32 -28.90
CA ILE A 309 -3.83 -11.55 -27.46
C ILE A 309 -4.30 -12.96 -27.07
N LYS A 310 -4.75 -13.76 -28.05
CA LYS A 310 -5.27 -15.12 -27.83
C LYS A 310 -4.42 -15.96 -26.86
N PRO A 311 -3.07 -15.97 -26.92
CA PRO A 311 -2.27 -16.75 -25.98
C PRO A 311 -2.43 -16.37 -24.50
N SER A 312 -2.75 -15.11 -24.20
CA SER A 312 -3.03 -14.66 -22.83
C SER A 312 -4.41 -15.08 -22.32
N PHE A 313 -5.33 -15.37 -23.24
CA PHE A 313 -6.73 -15.66 -22.99
C PHE A 313 -7.15 -17.03 -23.51
N ASN A 314 -6.20 -17.96 -23.64
CA ASN A 314 -6.44 -19.25 -24.28
C ASN A 314 -7.48 -20.13 -23.56
N GLY A 315 -7.85 -19.80 -22.31
CA GLY A 315 -8.93 -20.45 -21.58
C GLY A 315 -10.34 -19.93 -21.93
N LEU A 316 -10.45 -18.90 -22.78
CA LEU A 316 -11.73 -18.39 -23.29
C LEU A 316 -12.00 -19.04 -24.66
N GLU A 317 -12.90 -20.01 -24.68
CA GLU A 317 -13.32 -20.66 -25.93
C GLU A 317 -14.55 -19.98 -26.55
N ASP A 318 -15.39 -19.33 -25.74
CA ASP A 318 -16.60 -18.63 -26.18
C ASP A 318 -16.32 -17.17 -26.58
N ALA A 319 -16.83 -16.76 -27.73
CA ALA A 319 -16.76 -15.39 -28.23
C ALA A 319 -17.52 -14.42 -27.32
N ALA A 320 -18.67 -14.83 -26.77
CA ALA A 320 -19.45 -13.98 -25.85
C ALA A 320 -18.68 -13.67 -24.56
N ASP A 321 -17.88 -14.63 -24.08
CA ASP A 321 -17.01 -14.44 -22.92
C ASP A 321 -15.88 -13.46 -23.21
N MET A 322 -15.30 -13.55 -24.41
CA MET A 322 -14.28 -12.62 -24.86
C MET A 322 -14.84 -11.19 -24.99
N ASP A 323 -16.00 -11.03 -25.60
CA ASP A 323 -16.68 -9.73 -25.73
C ASP A 323 -16.99 -9.12 -24.35
N ALA A 324 -17.44 -9.94 -23.41
CA ALA A 324 -17.68 -9.50 -22.04
C ALA A 324 -16.40 -8.98 -21.35
N ILE A 325 -15.25 -9.60 -21.61
CA ILE A 325 -13.96 -9.13 -21.10
C ILE A 325 -13.52 -7.86 -21.81
N MET A 326 -13.63 -7.80 -23.14
CA MET A 326 -13.28 -6.62 -23.94
C MET A 326 -14.11 -5.38 -23.56
N ALA A 327 -15.36 -5.55 -23.13
CA ALA A 327 -16.20 -4.45 -22.64
C ALA A 327 -15.73 -3.84 -21.31
N ARG A 328 -14.93 -4.57 -20.52
CA ARG A 328 -14.56 -4.20 -19.14
C ARG A 328 -13.07 -3.93 -18.95
N LEU A 329 -12.26 -4.26 -19.96
CA LEU A 329 -10.81 -4.33 -19.83
C LEU A 329 -10.08 -3.41 -20.81
N HIS A 330 -9.30 -2.50 -20.25
CA HIS A 330 -8.25 -1.80 -20.97
C HIS A 330 -7.07 -2.75 -21.20
N LEU A 331 -6.54 -2.77 -22.42
CA LEU A 331 -5.41 -3.61 -22.79
C LEU A 331 -4.24 -2.77 -23.24
N ILE A 332 -3.05 -3.06 -22.72
CA ILE A 332 -1.79 -2.49 -23.16
C ILE A 332 -0.86 -3.66 -23.51
N ILE A 333 -0.47 -3.76 -24.78
CA ILE A 333 0.39 -4.83 -25.30
C ILE A 333 1.75 -4.25 -25.66
N ILE A 334 2.78 -4.66 -24.93
CA ILE A 334 4.16 -4.22 -25.13
C ILE A 334 4.90 -5.29 -25.95
N ALA A 335 4.84 -5.16 -27.28
CA ALA A 335 5.29 -6.15 -28.24
C ALA A 335 6.73 -5.88 -28.75
N ASN A 336 7.18 -6.66 -29.75
CA ASN A 336 8.55 -6.53 -30.27
C ASN A 336 8.73 -5.27 -31.09
N HIS A 337 7.73 -4.91 -31.90
CA HIS A 337 7.83 -3.80 -32.85
C HIS A 337 7.22 -2.50 -32.35
N GLY A 338 6.32 -2.58 -31.37
CA GLY A 338 5.71 -1.40 -30.78
C GLY A 338 4.79 -1.72 -29.62
N LEU A 339 3.85 -0.80 -29.40
CA LEU A 339 2.83 -0.88 -28.37
C LEU A 339 1.45 -0.82 -29.02
N TYR A 340 0.58 -1.76 -28.66
CA TYR A 340 -0.84 -1.70 -28.97
C TYR A 340 -1.58 -1.30 -27.69
N TYR A 341 -2.61 -0.47 -27.81
CA TYR A 341 -3.50 -0.22 -26.68
C TYR A 341 -4.94 -0.17 -27.13
N ARG A 342 -5.82 -0.75 -26.30
CA ARG A 342 -7.26 -0.75 -26.52
C ARG A 342 -7.96 -0.28 -25.25
N VAL A 343 -8.86 0.68 -25.42
CA VAL A 343 -9.75 1.14 -24.36
C VAL A 343 -10.93 0.16 -24.25
N ALA A 344 -11.36 -0.15 -23.03
CA ALA A 344 -12.53 -0.98 -22.76
C ALA A 344 -13.75 -0.43 -23.51
N SER A 345 -14.40 -1.28 -24.29
CA SER A 345 -15.56 -0.94 -25.13
C SER A 345 -16.21 -2.21 -25.65
N THR A 346 -17.49 -2.15 -26.01
CA THR A 346 -18.17 -3.19 -26.79
C THR A 346 -17.90 -3.06 -28.29
N SER A 347 -17.32 -1.94 -28.73
CA SER A 347 -16.99 -1.72 -30.13
C SER A 347 -15.80 -2.57 -30.59
N GLN A 348 -15.86 -2.95 -31.86
CA GLN A 348 -14.82 -3.67 -32.59
C GLN A 348 -14.00 -2.69 -33.45
N ASP A 349 -13.74 -1.50 -32.91
CA ASP A 349 -12.99 -0.46 -33.60
C ASP A 349 -11.55 -0.90 -33.88
N MET A 350 -10.91 -0.23 -34.83
CA MET A 350 -9.50 -0.44 -35.10
C MET A 350 -8.66 -0.12 -33.85
N VAL A 351 -7.61 -0.91 -33.63
CA VAL A 351 -6.75 -0.79 -32.46
C VAL A 351 -5.49 -0.02 -32.83
N PRO A 352 -5.20 1.11 -32.14
CA PRO A 352 -3.99 1.89 -32.38
C PRO A 352 -2.70 1.11 -32.14
N PHE A 353 -1.70 1.35 -32.98
CA PHE A 353 -0.35 0.80 -32.86
C PHE A 353 0.68 1.93 -32.86
N ILE A 354 1.59 1.90 -31.89
CA ILE A 354 2.67 2.88 -31.73
C ILE A 354 4.00 2.15 -31.91
N ALA A 355 4.67 2.38 -33.02
CA ALA A 355 5.98 1.78 -33.25
C ALA A 355 7.03 2.29 -32.25
N TRP A 356 7.94 1.40 -31.84
CA TRP A 356 9.09 1.83 -31.04
C TRP A 356 9.95 2.83 -31.83
N PRO A 357 10.41 3.92 -31.20
CA PRO A 357 11.38 4.80 -31.84
C PRO A 357 12.64 4.04 -32.25
N GLN A 358 13.13 4.31 -33.46
CA GLN A 358 14.36 3.69 -33.95
C GLN A 358 15.53 4.01 -33.01
N ASN A 359 16.32 2.98 -32.67
CA ASN A 359 17.50 3.06 -31.80
C ASN A 359 17.23 3.48 -30.34
N GLN A 360 15.99 3.38 -29.85
CA GLN A 360 15.68 3.55 -28.43
C GLN A 360 15.43 2.21 -27.73
N SER A 361 15.57 2.22 -26.41
CA SER A 361 15.19 1.07 -25.58
C SER A 361 13.70 0.77 -25.76
N LYS A 362 13.37 -0.51 -25.98
CA LYS A 362 11.99 -1.01 -26.05
C LYS A 362 11.42 -1.22 -24.64
N ASP A 363 11.50 -0.16 -23.83
CA ASP A 363 11.06 -0.12 -22.44
C ASP A 363 10.25 1.16 -22.21
N LEU A 364 9.17 1.05 -21.43
CA LEU A 364 8.34 2.20 -21.07
C LEU A 364 8.98 3.06 -19.98
N LEU A 365 9.92 2.51 -19.21
CA LEU A 365 10.66 3.26 -18.20
C LEU A 365 11.62 4.23 -18.89
N ASP A 366 11.55 5.51 -18.52
CA ASP A 366 12.48 6.51 -19.01
C ASP A 366 13.93 6.15 -18.64
N SER A 367 14.87 6.35 -19.57
CA SER A 367 16.27 5.94 -19.40
C SER A 367 16.93 6.57 -18.18
N SER A 368 16.53 7.78 -17.79
CA SER A 368 17.02 8.46 -16.57
C SER A 368 16.68 7.68 -15.29
N GLN A 369 15.63 6.87 -15.31
CA GLN A 369 15.14 6.11 -14.15
C GLN A 369 15.71 4.68 -14.10
N HIS A 370 16.42 4.23 -15.13
CA HIS A 370 16.91 2.84 -15.22
C HIS A 370 17.87 2.49 -14.09
N GLN A 371 18.81 3.37 -13.76
CA GLN A 371 19.75 3.13 -12.67
C GLN A 371 19.03 3.06 -11.32
N PHE A 372 18.04 3.92 -11.12
CA PHE A 372 17.22 3.93 -9.92
C PHE A 372 16.45 2.61 -9.75
N PHE A 373 15.87 2.11 -10.84
CA PHE A 373 15.15 0.83 -10.84
C PHE A 373 16.05 -0.37 -10.61
N LYS A 374 17.27 -0.37 -11.17
CA LYS A 374 18.28 -1.39 -10.85
C LYS A 374 18.61 -1.39 -9.35
N ASN A 375 18.85 -0.22 -8.77
CA ASN A 375 19.16 -0.10 -7.34
C ASN A 375 18.00 -0.58 -6.46
N TYR A 376 16.76 -0.21 -6.78
CA TYR A 376 15.56 -0.68 -6.09
C TYR A 376 15.42 -2.21 -6.15
N LYS A 377 15.68 -2.83 -7.31
CA LYS A 377 15.62 -4.29 -7.44
C LYS A 377 16.70 -5.02 -6.66
N MET A 378 17.91 -4.46 -6.62
CA MET A 378 19.02 -5.04 -5.87
C MET A 378 18.79 -4.95 -4.36
N ASN A 379 18.20 -3.84 -3.90
CA ASN A 379 17.99 -3.59 -2.47
C ASN A 379 16.54 -3.12 -2.19
N PRO A 380 15.54 -4.00 -2.30
CA PRO A 380 14.12 -3.62 -2.17
C PRO A 380 13.74 -3.16 -0.76
N HIS A 381 14.58 -3.45 0.25
CA HIS A 381 14.40 -3.01 1.62
C HIS A 381 14.89 -1.57 1.85
N ILE A 382 15.73 -1.04 0.96
CA ILE A 382 16.23 0.33 1.02
C ILE A 382 15.18 1.25 0.38
N GLN A 383 14.45 1.96 1.23
CA GLN A 383 13.38 2.88 0.83
C GLN A 383 13.94 4.29 0.65
N VAL A 384 14.47 4.57 -0.54
CA VAL A 384 15.00 5.90 -0.90
C VAL A 384 14.19 6.45 -2.05
N TYR A 385 13.69 7.69 -1.96
CA TYR A 385 13.00 8.33 -3.07
C TYR A 385 13.98 9.12 -3.96
N PRO A 386 13.75 9.21 -5.28
CA PRO A 386 14.42 10.20 -6.12
C PRO A 386 14.20 11.62 -5.59
N GLN A 387 15.16 12.52 -5.80
CA GLN A 387 15.06 13.91 -5.33
C GLN A 387 13.81 14.63 -5.86
N SER A 388 13.40 14.34 -7.10
CA SER A 388 12.20 14.90 -7.74
C SER A 388 10.89 14.24 -7.32
N TYR A 389 10.93 13.14 -6.56
CA TYR A 389 9.77 12.28 -6.31
C TYR A 389 8.55 13.03 -5.80
N HIS A 390 8.71 13.91 -4.81
CA HIS A 390 7.57 14.62 -4.23
C HIS A 390 6.93 15.60 -5.22
N ALA A 391 7.73 16.26 -6.06
CA ALA A 391 7.24 17.12 -7.12
C ALA A 391 6.54 16.31 -8.23
N ASP A 392 7.13 15.19 -8.61
CA ASP A 392 6.60 14.32 -9.66
C ASP A 392 5.33 13.59 -9.21
N MET A 393 5.24 13.24 -7.93
CA MET A 393 4.05 12.65 -7.34
C MET A 393 2.93 13.69 -7.21
N ALA A 394 3.22 14.92 -6.77
CA ALA A 394 2.23 15.99 -6.74
C ALA A 394 1.65 16.27 -8.14
N TRP A 395 2.52 16.26 -9.17
CA TRP A 395 2.10 16.35 -10.56
C TRP A 395 1.26 15.14 -10.99
N SER A 396 1.67 13.92 -10.65
CA SER A 396 0.95 12.68 -11.03
C SER A 396 -0.46 12.62 -10.43
N GLN A 397 -0.60 13.08 -9.19
CA GLN A 397 -1.90 13.20 -8.51
C GLN A 397 -2.81 14.22 -9.20
N GLU A 398 -2.26 15.37 -9.63
CA GLU A 398 -3.04 16.38 -10.37
C GLU A 398 -3.42 15.88 -11.77
N PHE A 399 -2.50 15.22 -12.47
CA PHE A 399 -2.76 14.61 -13.76
C PHE A 399 -3.92 13.62 -13.65
N LEU A 400 -3.85 12.70 -12.68
CA LEU A 400 -4.91 11.71 -12.46
C LEU A 400 -6.25 12.37 -12.09
N ARG A 401 -6.24 13.41 -11.24
CA ARG A 401 -7.45 14.18 -10.89
C ARG A 401 -8.10 14.77 -12.15
N LYS A 402 -7.32 15.49 -12.96
CA LYS A 402 -7.79 16.12 -14.20
C LYS A 402 -8.36 15.07 -15.16
N MET A 403 -7.68 13.93 -15.31
CA MET A 403 -8.14 12.83 -16.14
C MET A 403 -9.49 12.24 -15.69
N ILE A 404 -9.66 11.99 -14.39
CA ILE A 404 -10.91 11.44 -13.83
C ILE A 404 -12.06 12.43 -13.94
N VAL A 405 -11.79 13.73 -13.79
CA VAL A 405 -12.80 14.79 -13.95
C VAL A 405 -13.15 15.05 -15.42
N GLY A 406 -12.29 14.63 -16.36
CA GLY A 406 -12.46 14.90 -17.79
C GLY A 406 -11.96 16.28 -18.21
N GLU A 407 -11.08 16.90 -17.43
CA GLU A 407 -10.42 18.16 -17.81
C GLU A 407 -9.40 17.92 -18.92
N SER A 408 -9.34 18.83 -19.89
CA SER A 408 -8.31 18.79 -20.95
C SER A 408 -6.92 19.03 -20.36
N ILE A 409 -5.97 18.17 -20.72
CA ILE A 409 -4.57 18.29 -20.29
C ILE A 409 -3.71 18.78 -21.46
N PRO A 410 -2.86 19.80 -21.27
CA PRO A 410 -1.94 20.24 -22.32
C PRO A 410 -0.98 19.12 -22.74
N ARG A 411 -0.53 19.14 -23.99
CA ARG A 411 0.35 18.11 -24.55
C ARG A 411 1.75 18.14 -23.91
N THR A 412 2.38 16.97 -23.87
CA THR A 412 3.79 16.85 -23.45
C THR A 412 4.68 17.24 -24.63
N SER A 413 5.58 18.20 -24.41
CA SER A 413 6.49 18.65 -25.48
C SER A 413 7.75 17.81 -25.47
N ILE A 414 8.08 17.20 -26.61
CA ILE A 414 9.32 16.46 -26.81
C ILE A 414 10.27 17.33 -27.63
N PHE A 415 11.38 17.76 -27.04
CA PHE A 415 12.41 18.52 -27.72
C PHE A 415 13.53 17.59 -28.17
N ILE A 416 13.78 17.54 -29.47
CA ILE A 416 14.92 16.81 -30.04
C ILE A 416 16.00 17.84 -30.34
N SER A 417 17.03 17.90 -29.50
CA SER A 417 18.21 18.72 -29.78
C SER A 417 19.15 17.95 -30.70
N ASN A 418 19.51 18.59 -31.82
CA ASN A 418 20.48 18.10 -32.79
C ASN A 418 21.69 19.03 -32.87
N THR A 419 22.19 19.61 -31.77
CA THR A 419 23.35 20.50 -31.88
C THR A 419 24.28 20.50 -30.67
N ASN A 420 25.57 20.52 -30.98
CA ASN A 420 26.53 21.33 -30.26
C ASN A 420 26.91 22.54 -31.15
N ILE A 421 27.46 23.60 -30.55
CA ILE A 421 27.73 24.92 -31.17
C ILE A 421 28.74 24.84 -32.34
N PHE A 422 29.39 23.68 -32.55
CA PHE A 422 30.43 23.44 -33.55
C PHE A 422 30.05 22.45 -34.67
N GLY A 423 28.77 22.08 -34.83
CA GLY A 423 28.31 21.37 -36.03
C GLY A 423 28.69 19.89 -36.16
N GLU A 424 29.38 19.28 -35.19
CA GLU A 424 29.62 17.83 -35.20
C GLU A 424 28.39 17.03 -34.71
N ARG A 425 28.04 15.97 -35.45
CA ARG A 425 26.96 15.03 -35.09
C ARG A 425 27.40 14.15 -33.92
N ILE A 426 27.04 14.53 -32.70
CA ILE A 426 27.09 13.61 -31.55
C ILE A 426 25.77 13.69 -30.77
N SER A 427 25.10 12.53 -30.67
CA SER A 427 23.95 12.18 -29.82
C SER A 427 22.70 13.07 -29.87
N ARG A 428 21.65 12.57 -30.57
CA ARG A 428 20.27 13.07 -30.44
C ARG A 428 19.86 13.05 -28.97
N THR A 429 19.74 14.21 -28.35
CA THR A 429 19.23 14.31 -26.97
C THR A 429 17.75 14.64 -27.04
N THR A 430 16.93 13.72 -26.53
CA THR A 430 15.47 13.89 -26.47
C THR A 430 15.11 14.33 -25.06
N THR A 431 14.64 15.57 -24.92
CA THR A 431 14.19 16.12 -23.63
C THR A 431 12.68 16.17 -23.60
N THR A 432 12.08 15.45 -22.65
CA THR A 432 10.63 15.46 -22.41
C THR A 432 10.28 16.59 -21.44
N ARG A 433 9.42 17.51 -21.85
CA ARG A 433 8.82 18.53 -20.97
C ARG A 433 7.35 18.22 -20.74
N TYR A 434 7.04 17.83 -19.50
CA TYR A 434 5.67 17.59 -19.06
C TYR A 434 4.87 18.90 -18.96
N PRO A 435 3.55 18.85 -19.21
CA PRO A 435 2.70 20.03 -19.10
C PRO A 435 2.67 20.58 -17.68
N GLU A 436 2.61 21.90 -17.55
CA GLU A 436 2.42 22.58 -16.28
C GLU A 436 0.94 22.47 -15.88
N LEU A 437 0.65 21.62 -14.89
CA LEU A 437 -0.72 21.36 -14.42
C LEU A 437 -1.13 22.22 -13.21
N LEU A 438 -0.14 22.83 -12.56
CA LEU A 438 -0.26 23.57 -11.32
C LEU A 438 0.60 24.83 -11.45
N SER A 439 0.15 25.93 -10.89
CA SER A 439 0.99 27.12 -10.73
C SER A 439 2.19 26.83 -9.81
N PRO A 440 3.28 27.62 -9.91
CA PRO A 440 4.45 27.47 -9.04
C PRO A 440 4.11 27.52 -7.53
N GLN A 441 3.10 28.30 -7.15
CA GLN A 441 2.67 28.41 -5.76
C GLN A 441 1.92 27.15 -5.29
N GLU A 442 1.03 26.63 -6.13
CA GLU A 442 0.27 25.42 -5.83
C GLU A 442 1.16 24.18 -5.77
N ILE A 443 2.09 24.03 -6.72
CA ILE A 443 3.01 22.90 -6.71
C ILE A 443 3.92 22.95 -5.49
N PHE A 444 4.40 24.13 -5.10
CA PHE A 444 5.18 24.29 -3.87
C PHE A 444 4.38 23.91 -2.61
N ALA A 445 3.13 24.36 -2.52
CA ALA A 445 2.24 24.00 -1.42
C ALA A 445 1.99 22.48 -1.37
N LYS A 446 1.75 21.84 -2.52
CA LYS A 446 1.56 20.38 -2.61
C LYS A 446 2.83 19.61 -2.27
N ILE A 447 4.00 20.03 -2.75
CA ILE A 447 5.29 19.42 -2.42
C ILE A 447 5.54 19.49 -0.92
N LYS A 448 5.29 20.65 -0.31
CA LYS A 448 5.44 20.83 1.14
C LYS A 448 4.49 19.92 1.91
N LYS A 449 3.21 19.87 1.53
CA LYS A 449 2.22 18.96 2.13
C LYS A 449 2.67 17.50 2.02
N GLU A 450 3.15 17.13 0.84
CA GLU A 450 3.62 15.78 0.53
C GLU A 450 4.85 15.37 1.36
N GLN A 451 5.84 16.24 1.47
CA GLN A 451 7.03 16.01 2.31
C GLN A 451 6.67 15.90 3.79
N VAL A 452 5.78 16.77 4.28
CA VAL A 452 5.29 16.76 5.66
C VAL A 452 4.56 15.46 5.95
N ASN A 453 3.62 15.07 5.08
CA ASN A 453 2.87 13.82 5.23
C ASN A 453 3.79 12.61 5.23
N ASN A 454 4.74 12.53 4.30
CA ASN A 454 5.73 11.45 4.27
C ASN A 454 6.57 11.41 5.56
N THR A 455 7.01 12.56 6.06
CA THR A 455 7.78 12.67 7.30
C THR A 455 6.96 12.18 8.50
N PHE A 456 5.72 12.64 8.66
CA PHE A 456 4.85 12.19 9.75
C PHE A 456 4.55 10.70 9.70
N GLN A 457 4.32 10.14 8.51
CA GLN A 457 4.09 8.72 8.34
C GLN A 457 5.34 7.89 8.71
N ASN A 458 6.54 8.36 8.33
CA ASN A 458 7.79 7.68 8.71
C ASN A 458 8.10 7.81 10.21
N LEU A 459 7.74 8.93 10.85
CA LEU A 459 7.86 9.12 12.30
C LEU A 459 6.94 8.17 13.07
N ARG A 460 5.70 7.95 12.60
CA ARG A 460 4.79 6.95 13.19
C ARG A 460 5.37 5.52 13.19
N LEU A 461 6.27 5.23 12.26
CA LEU A 461 6.92 3.93 12.11
C LEU A 461 8.25 3.82 12.89
N THR A 462 8.80 4.92 13.39
CA THR A 462 10.10 4.95 14.07
C THR A 462 9.92 5.30 15.55
N PRO A 463 9.88 4.32 16.47
CA PRO A 463 9.56 4.55 17.88
C PRO A 463 10.60 5.34 18.69
N ARG A 464 11.74 5.71 18.07
CA ARG A 464 12.85 6.42 18.73
C ARG A 464 13.34 7.64 17.94
N ALA A 465 12.48 8.30 17.17
CA ALA A 465 12.83 9.61 16.65
C ALA A 465 12.83 10.62 17.82
N ILE A 466 13.96 10.73 18.53
CA ILE A 466 14.20 11.85 19.45
C ILE A 466 14.32 13.08 18.56
N ILE A 467 13.25 13.87 18.50
CA ILE A 467 13.33 15.22 17.96
C ILE A 467 14.11 16.01 19.00
N ASN A 468 15.42 16.15 18.78
CA ASN A 468 16.27 16.97 19.62
C ASN A 468 15.91 18.44 19.36
N LEU A 469 15.08 19.02 20.22
CA LEU A 469 14.60 20.40 20.13
C LEU A 469 15.68 21.41 20.56
N ASP A 470 16.79 20.95 21.14
CA ASP A 470 17.79 21.78 21.81
C ASP A 470 19.20 21.65 21.21
N SER A 471 19.34 21.15 19.97
CA SER A 471 20.66 21.17 19.31
C SER A 471 20.99 22.56 18.77
N PRO A 472 22.04 23.24 19.28
CA PRO A 472 22.50 24.49 18.70
C PRO A 472 22.99 24.22 17.27
N SER A 473 22.56 25.08 16.35
CA SER A 473 22.87 25.04 14.93
C SER A 473 24.38 24.88 14.68
N LEU A 474 24.74 23.85 13.90
CA LEU A 474 26.08 23.67 13.36
C LEU A 474 26.46 24.91 12.54
N LYS A 475 27.52 25.60 12.96
CA LYS A 475 28.17 26.67 12.19
C LYS A 475 28.62 26.09 10.84
N LYS A 476 28.22 26.75 9.75
CA LYS A 476 28.71 26.46 8.39
C LYS A 476 30.23 26.59 8.36
N THR A 477 30.90 25.52 7.93
CA THR A 477 32.29 25.55 7.48
C THR A 477 32.30 26.06 6.04
N ASP A 478 33.08 27.10 5.78
CA ASP A 478 33.28 27.69 4.46
C ASP A 478 33.87 26.64 3.50
N GLN A 479 33.23 26.45 2.34
CA GLN A 479 33.85 25.80 1.18
C GLN A 479 34.41 26.90 0.29
N GLU A 480 35.74 26.92 0.22
CA GLU A 480 36.52 27.71 -0.74
C GLU A 480 36.12 27.35 -2.18
N ALA A 481 35.93 28.39 -2.98
CA ALA A 481 35.67 28.32 -4.40
C ALA A 481 36.92 27.86 -5.15
N ILE A 482 36.81 26.78 -5.94
CA ILE A 482 37.77 26.47 -7.00
C ILE A 482 37.24 27.09 -8.30
N SER A 483 37.97 28.09 -8.75
CA SER A 483 37.77 28.91 -9.95
C SER A 483 38.13 28.16 -11.24
N LEU A 484 37.36 28.45 -12.30
CA LEU A 484 37.62 28.10 -13.70
C LEU A 484 38.87 28.86 -14.21
N PRO A 485 39.70 28.24 -15.08
CA PRO A 485 40.85 28.92 -15.67
C PRO A 485 40.44 29.80 -16.85
N ASP A 486 40.81 31.08 -16.75
CA ASP A 486 40.65 32.08 -17.81
C ASP A 486 41.89 32.13 -18.71
N LEU A 487 41.64 32.30 -20.00
CA LEU A 487 42.62 32.29 -21.09
C LEU A 487 43.58 33.49 -21.03
N LYS A 488 44.89 33.20 -21.04
CA LYS A 488 45.94 34.21 -21.30
C LYS A 488 46.08 34.51 -22.80
N ARG A 489 46.17 35.80 -23.14
CA ARG A 489 47.13 36.31 -24.13
C ARG A 489 47.85 37.55 -23.59
N PRO A 490 49.08 37.82 -24.06
CA PRO A 490 50.18 38.24 -23.19
C PRO A 490 50.58 39.71 -23.40
N HIS A 491 51.29 40.31 -22.44
CA HIS A 491 52.44 41.16 -22.72
C HIS A 491 53.34 41.30 -21.46
N ALA A 492 54.66 41.23 -21.72
CA ALA A 492 55.84 41.77 -21.04
C ALA A 492 55.66 42.42 -19.64
N SER A 493 56.54 42.28 -18.64
CA SER A 493 57.98 42.01 -18.58
C SER A 493 58.39 41.88 -17.10
N ALA A 494 59.52 41.20 -16.87
CA ALA A 494 60.28 40.91 -15.64
C ALA A 494 60.62 42.11 -14.70
N PRO A 495 61.42 41.97 -13.62
CA PRO A 495 61.56 40.92 -12.58
C PRO A 495 61.64 41.50 -11.14
N SER A 496 61.99 40.63 -10.17
CA SER A 496 62.60 40.92 -8.83
C SER A 496 61.59 41.24 -7.71
N THR A 497 61.72 40.84 -6.44
CA THR A 497 62.72 40.09 -5.64
C THR A 497 62.03 39.77 -4.29
N HIS A 498 62.58 38.83 -3.52
CA HIS A 498 62.62 38.74 -2.03
C HIS A 498 61.48 39.42 -1.21
N SER A 499 60.85 38.82 -0.19
CA SER A 499 61.33 37.92 0.86
C SER A 499 60.20 37.72 1.89
N LYS A 500 60.24 36.58 2.58
CA LYS A 500 59.92 36.32 4.01
C LYS A 500 59.09 37.36 4.77
N GLY A 501 58.13 36.86 5.55
CA GLY A 501 57.85 37.46 6.86
C GLY A 501 56.41 37.38 7.34
N THR A 502 56.10 36.29 8.03
CA THR A 502 55.03 36.13 9.01
C THR A 502 54.84 37.34 9.93
N SER A 503 53.61 37.76 10.19
CA SER A 503 52.90 37.53 11.47
C SER A 503 51.78 38.54 11.76
N SER A 504 50.67 37.98 12.25
CA SER A 504 49.68 38.52 13.19
C SER A 504 49.06 39.90 12.96
N SER A 505 47.79 39.88 12.53
CA SER A 505 46.83 40.95 12.75
C SER A 505 46.05 40.73 14.06
N THR A 506 46.14 41.71 14.95
CA THR A 506 45.17 41.95 16.03
C THR A 506 44.24 43.08 15.61
N GLY A 507 42.94 42.81 15.65
CA GLY A 507 41.88 43.73 16.06
C GLY A 507 41.61 44.97 15.21
N SER A 508 40.46 44.97 14.53
CA SER A 508 39.59 46.15 14.56
C SER A 508 38.16 45.77 14.21
N SER A 509 37.28 46.04 15.16
CA SER A 509 35.84 46.04 15.01
C SER A 509 35.43 47.23 14.15
N ILE A 510 34.65 47.00 13.09
CA ILE A 510 33.83 48.04 12.47
C ILE A 510 32.39 47.54 12.46
N ASN A 511 31.58 48.20 13.27
CA ASN A 511 30.13 48.17 13.21
C ASN A 511 29.68 48.80 11.88
N ILE A 512 28.93 48.04 11.08
CA ILE A 512 27.92 48.61 10.18
C ILE A 512 26.63 47.82 10.39
N ALA A 513 25.61 48.54 10.83
CA ALA A 513 24.28 48.06 11.07
C ALA A 513 23.48 47.90 9.77
N ILE A 514 22.87 46.72 9.64
CA ILE A 514 21.48 46.42 9.29
C ILE A 514 20.93 46.96 7.94
N SER A 515 20.61 46.03 7.04
CA SER A 515 19.25 45.90 6.49
C SER A 515 18.90 44.45 6.08
N ASN A 516 17.88 43.91 6.76
CA ASN A 516 17.03 42.74 6.49
C ASN A 516 17.59 41.30 6.46
N PRO A 517 17.44 40.57 7.58
CA PRO A 517 17.11 39.16 7.62
C PRO A 517 15.60 38.97 7.88
N ASP A 518 14.90 38.12 7.11
CA ASP A 518 13.67 37.47 7.59
C ASP A 518 13.31 36.26 6.74
N PHE A 519 14.01 35.15 6.97
CA PHE A 519 13.57 33.83 6.53
C PHE A 519 14.01 32.82 7.59
N ILE A 520 13.06 31.99 8.04
CA ILE A 520 13.14 30.84 8.99
C ILE A 520 12.48 31.05 10.38
N GLY A 521 12.24 32.28 10.85
CA GLY A 521 11.50 32.53 12.11
C GLY A 521 9.98 32.19 12.13
N PRO A 522 9.18 32.52 11.09
CA PRO A 522 7.72 32.41 11.17
C PRO A 522 7.16 30.98 11.10
N VAL A 523 7.95 30.02 10.60
CA VAL A 523 7.48 28.65 10.33
C VAL A 523 7.43 27.82 11.61
N LEU A 524 8.44 27.93 12.49
CA LEU A 524 8.42 27.23 13.78
C LEU A 524 7.35 27.82 14.71
N LEU A 525 7.21 29.15 14.75
CA LEU A 525 6.24 29.82 15.62
C LEU A 525 4.79 29.51 15.20
N ARG A 526 4.50 29.42 13.89
CA ARG A 526 3.17 28.99 13.40
C ARG A 526 2.86 27.51 13.70
N ILE A 527 3.87 26.63 13.70
CA ILE A 527 3.71 25.21 14.06
C ILE A 527 3.37 25.07 15.56
N ILE A 528 4.01 25.86 16.42
CA ILE A 528 3.75 25.87 17.88
C ILE A 528 2.35 26.43 18.18
N ILE A 529 1.93 27.49 17.48
CA ILE A 529 0.60 28.09 17.68
C ILE A 529 -0.53 27.15 17.23
N LEU A 530 -0.39 26.48 16.07
CA LEU A 530 -1.41 25.54 15.58
C LEU A 530 -1.56 24.30 16.46
N TYR A 531 -0.46 23.79 17.03
CA TYR A 531 -0.49 22.64 17.94
C TYR A 531 -1.19 22.97 19.26
N ASN A 532 -0.92 24.16 19.82
CA ASN A 532 -1.55 24.62 21.06
C ASN A 532 -3.04 24.97 20.88
N VAL A 533 -3.43 25.57 19.75
CA VAL A 533 -4.85 25.87 19.44
C VAL A 533 -5.65 24.57 19.28
N ARG A 534 -5.10 23.55 18.60
CA ARG A 534 -5.77 22.26 18.42
C ARG A 534 -5.90 21.48 19.75
N MET A 535 -4.89 21.53 20.62
CA MET A 535 -4.94 20.90 21.94
C MET A 535 -5.93 21.59 22.89
N ASN A 536 -6.06 22.92 22.82
CA ASN A 536 -7.05 23.65 23.63
C ASN A 536 -8.49 23.43 23.14
N LEU A 537 -8.72 23.32 21.83
CA LEU A 537 -10.02 22.94 21.27
C LEU A 537 -10.45 21.50 21.64
N ILE A 538 -9.49 20.58 21.74
CA ILE A 538 -9.75 19.21 22.21
C ILE A 538 -10.06 19.21 23.72
N LYS A 539 -9.35 20.02 24.52
CA LYS A 539 -9.65 20.17 25.96
C LYS A 539 -10.99 20.85 26.24
N GLN A 540 -11.45 21.77 25.38
CA GLN A 540 -12.78 22.39 25.50
C GLN A 540 -13.94 21.49 25.05
N LYS A 541 -13.69 20.48 24.21
CA LYS A 541 -14.70 19.47 23.84
C LYS A 541 -14.80 18.29 24.83
N ILE A 542 -13.86 18.18 25.76
CA ILE A 542 -13.78 17.11 26.78
C ILE A 542 -14.26 17.60 28.16
N LYS A 543 -14.58 18.88 28.30
CA LYS A 543 -15.42 19.43 29.37
C LYS A 543 -16.81 19.70 28.82
#